data_AF-A0A318TZD1-F1
#
_entry.id   AF-A0A318TZD1-F1
#
_cell.length_a   1.000
_cell.length_b   1.000
_cell.length_c   1.000
_cell.angle_alpha   90.00
_cell.angle_beta   90.00
_cell.angle_gamma   90.00
#
_symmetry.space_group_name_H-M   'P 1'
#
loop_
_entity.id
_entity.type
_entity.pdbx_description
1 polymer ?
#
loop_
_entity_poly.entity_id
_entity_poly.type
_entity_poly.pdbx_seq_one_letter_code
_entity_poly.pdbx_strand_id
1 'polypeptide(L)'
;MTEERKNEPLDVIHIGRLEYLTWESPWKIGAVDIRRDFWRAAIRWRGKPCVHEYGHAHYGLYPRNAARWELHWETIGGGLILRSRESFGFVNVAAYFEDAMMRMNGRGVIFEASETSLLLRADPADEVPGRLYHKRGNEAVIPPGEEKTVCKVGGADACLFVACGDDGFTCLKFEGPAARSLLARKADGTIRATRIGPCAIIGRS
;
A
#
# COMPACT_ATOMS: atom_id res chain seq x y z
N MET A 1 -21.58 -6.12 -6.67
CA MET A 1 -20.92 -7.31 -7.27
C MET A 1 -21.91 -8.45 -7.17
N THR A 2 -22.37 -9.00 -8.30
CA THR A 2 -23.40 -10.05 -8.36
C THR A 2 -22.87 -11.38 -7.83
N GLU A 3 -23.74 -12.24 -7.30
CA GLU A 3 -23.35 -13.54 -6.72
C GLU A 3 -22.61 -14.47 -7.71
N GLU A 4 -22.82 -14.28 -9.00
CA GLU A 4 -22.20 -15.06 -10.09
C GLU A 4 -20.66 -14.99 -10.09
N ARG A 5 -20.05 -13.92 -9.57
CA ARG A 5 -18.59 -13.75 -9.54
C ARG A 5 -17.91 -14.44 -8.36
N LYS A 6 -18.66 -15.08 -7.46
CA LYS A 6 -18.09 -15.86 -6.35
C LYS A 6 -17.36 -17.11 -6.83
N ASN A 7 -17.62 -17.60 -8.04
CA ASN A 7 -17.15 -18.91 -8.53
C ASN A 7 -15.93 -18.87 -9.50
N GLU A 8 -15.46 -17.69 -9.92
CA GLU A 8 -14.26 -17.58 -10.76
C GLU A 8 -13.00 -17.98 -9.95
N PRO A 9 -12.07 -18.82 -10.45
CA PRO A 9 -10.84 -19.18 -9.74
C PRO A 9 -10.06 -17.94 -9.25
N LEU A 10 -9.64 -17.95 -7.99
CA LEU A 10 -8.80 -16.91 -7.40
C LEU A 10 -7.38 -17.46 -7.34
N ASP A 11 -6.75 -17.67 -8.49
CA ASP A 11 -5.33 -18.01 -8.56
C ASP A 11 -4.67 -17.06 -9.56
N VAL A 12 -4.14 -15.95 -9.04
CA VAL A 12 -3.59 -14.87 -9.85
C VAL A 12 -2.26 -14.40 -9.27
N ILE A 13 -1.34 -14.09 -10.19
CA ILE A 13 -0.04 -13.51 -9.88
C ILE A 13 0.19 -12.32 -10.82
N HIS A 14 0.39 -11.14 -10.26
CA HIS A 14 0.70 -9.92 -11.00
C HIS A 14 2.08 -9.42 -10.56
N ILE A 15 2.99 -9.28 -11.52
CA ILE A 15 4.36 -8.82 -11.29
C ILE A 15 4.57 -7.53 -12.10
N GLY A 16 5.12 -6.51 -11.47
CA GLY A 16 5.45 -5.26 -12.16
C GLY A 16 5.51 -4.07 -11.25
N ARG A 17 5.55 -2.87 -11.84
CA ARG A 17 5.58 -1.63 -11.08
C ARG A 17 4.19 -1.28 -10.56
N LEU A 18 4.10 -1.03 -9.25
CA LEU A 18 2.88 -0.51 -8.63
C LEU A 18 2.74 0.97 -8.93
N GLU A 19 1.60 1.39 -9.46
CA GLU A 19 1.35 2.78 -9.82
C GLU A 19 0.02 3.27 -9.27
N TYR A 20 0.04 4.48 -8.70
CA TYR A 20 -1.19 5.20 -8.36
C TYR A 20 -1.76 5.97 -9.55
N LEU A 21 -3.08 5.84 -9.79
CA LEU A 21 -3.80 6.60 -10.83
C LEU A 21 -4.76 7.66 -10.24
N THR A 22 -5.95 7.24 -9.78
CA THR A 22 -7.03 8.11 -9.25
C THR A 22 -7.83 7.39 -8.17
N TRP A 23 -8.61 8.05 -7.33
CA TRP A 23 -9.35 7.33 -6.27
C TRP A 23 -10.40 6.32 -6.78
N GLU A 24 -10.92 6.51 -7.98
CA GLU A 24 -11.86 5.60 -8.62
C GLU A 24 -11.17 4.31 -9.11
N SER A 25 -9.91 4.42 -9.54
CA SER A 25 -9.05 3.31 -10.00
C SER A 25 -7.61 3.43 -9.51
N PRO A 26 -7.34 3.40 -8.20
CA PRO A 26 -6.15 3.97 -7.61
C PRO A 26 -4.91 3.14 -7.82
N TRP A 27 -4.99 1.84 -8.07
CA TRP A 27 -3.78 1.01 -8.04
C TRP A 27 -3.75 0.07 -9.22
N LYS A 28 -2.62 0.06 -9.93
CA LYS A 28 -2.35 -0.94 -10.94
C LYS A 28 -0.96 -1.53 -10.82
N ILE A 29 -0.82 -2.78 -11.27
CA ILE A 29 0.46 -3.41 -11.57
C ILE A 29 0.49 -3.66 -13.08
N GLY A 30 1.36 -2.97 -13.80
CA GLY A 30 1.37 -2.99 -15.26
C GLY A 30 0.06 -2.44 -15.83
N ALA A 31 -0.81 -3.32 -16.36
CA ALA A 31 -2.13 -2.98 -16.89
C ALA A 31 -3.31 -3.42 -16.00
N VAL A 32 -3.04 -4.03 -14.84
CA VAL A 32 -4.06 -4.72 -14.02
C VAL A 32 -4.43 -3.91 -12.78
N ASP A 33 -5.72 -3.64 -12.56
CA ASP A 33 -6.26 -3.15 -11.27
C ASP A 33 -6.39 -4.31 -10.27
N ILE A 34 -5.50 -4.35 -9.28
CA ILE A 34 -5.42 -5.43 -8.30
C ILE A 34 -6.50 -5.38 -7.22
N ARG A 35 -7.26 -4.27 -7.10
CA ARG A 35 -8.34 -4.17 -6.09
C ARG A 35 -9.43 -5.19 -6.35
N ARG A 36 -9.69 -5.52 -7.63
CA ARG A 36 -10.67 -6.55 -7.98
C ARG A 36 -10.31 -7.86 -7.31
N ASP A 37 -9.05 -8.28 -7.42
CA ASP A 37 -8.59 -9.56 -6.87
C ASP A 37 -8.54 -9.52 -5.34
N PHE A 38 -8.15 -8.36 -4.76
CA PHE A 38 -8.28 -8.13 -3.32
C PHE A 38 -9.71 -8.31 -2.80
N TRP A 39 -10.68 -7.65 -3.42
CA TRP A 39 -12.07 -7.74 -2.97
C TRP A 39 -12.67 -9.13 -3.20
N ARG A 40 -12.27 -9.83 -4.27
CA ARG A 40 -12.67 -11.24 -4.49
C ARG A 40 -12.15 -12.15 -3.38
N ALA A 41 -10.88 -12.03 -3.00
CA ALA A 41 -10.30 -12.77 -1.88
C ALA A 41 -11.02 -12.47 -0.56
N ALA A 42 -11.16 -11.18 -0.24
CA ALA A 42 -11.83 -10.71 0.96
C ALA A 42 -13.26 -11.25 1.12
N ILE A 43 -14.05 -11.22 0.05
CA ILE A 43 -15.45 -11.66 0.08
C ILE A 43 -15.55 -13.17 0.30
N ARG A 44 -14.63 -13.96 -0.27
CA ARG A 44 -14.58 -15.42 -0.08
C ARG A 44 -14.19 -15.85 1.32
N TRP A 45 -13.42 -15.02 2.01
CA TRP A 45 -12.98 -15.31 3.38
C TRP A 45 -13.82 -14.62 4.44
N ARG A 46 -14.92 -13.96 4.06
CA ARG A 46 -15.86 -13.39 5.02
C ARG A 46 -16.35 -14.46 6.00
N GLY A 47 -16.31 -14.13 7.30
CA GLY A 47 -16.66 -15.02 8.40
C GLY A 47 -15.61 -16.09 8.69
N LYS A 48 -14.45 -16.06 8.04
CA LYS A 48 -13.36 -17.01 8.30
C LYS A 48 -12.31 -16.40 9.23
N PRO A 49 -11.72 -17.21 10.12
CA PRO A 49 -10.53 -16.82 10.86
C PRO A 49 -9.36 -16.54 9.90
N CYS A 50 -8.66 -15.42 10.10
CA CYS A 50 -7.59 -14.95 9.23
C CYS A 50 -6.39 -14.40 10.01
N VAL A 51 -5.20 -14.63 9.49
CA VAL A 51 -3.95 -13.98 9.93
C VAL A 51 -3.68 -12.78 9.03
N HIS A 52 -3.28 -11.66 9.64
CA HIS A 52 -2.85 -10.45 8.94
C HIS A 52 -1.39 -10.16 9.26
N GLU A 53 -0.60 -10.04 8.21
CA GLU A 53 0.81 -9.70 8.24
C GLU A 53 1.01 -8.35 7.54
N TYR A 54 1.76 -7.45 8.15
CA TYR A 54 1.99 -6.13 7.60
C TYR A 54 3.37 -5.63 7.97
N GLY A 55 4.10 -5.11 6.98
CA GLY A 55 5.41 -4.51 7.15
C GLY A 55 5.72 -3.48 6.06
N HIS A 56 6.91 -2.89 6.10
CA HIS A 56 7.29 -1.82 5.17
C HIS A 56 7.34 -2.22 3.70
N ALA A 57 7.51 -3.51 3.42
CA ALA A 57 7.67 -4.05 2.07
C ALA A 57 6.77 -5.26 1.79
N HIS A 58 5.78 -5.51 2.65
CA HIS A 58 4.83 -6.59 2.44
C HIS A 58 3.49 -6.35 3.16
N TYR A 59 2.46 -6.98 2.63
CA TYR A 59 1.14 -7.13 3.21
C TYR A 59 0.65 -8.55 2.93
N GLY A 60 0.10 -9.21 3.94
CA GLY A 60 -0.43 -10.57 3.84
C GLY A 60 -1.77 -10.73 4.57
N LEU A 61 -2.70 -11.45 3.95
CA LEU A 61 -3.95 -11.90 4.57
C LEU A 61 -4.17 -13.38 4.24
N TYR A 62 -4.34 -14.22 5.27
CA TYR A 62 -4.39 -15.67 5.09
C TYR A 62 -5.53 -16.29 5.91
N PRO A 63 -6.48 -17.02 5.31
CA PRO A 63 -7.45 -17.81 6.05
C PRO A 63 -6.75 -18.94 6.81
N ARG A 64 -6.90 -18.96 8.14
CA ARG A 64 -6.27 -19.91 9.06
C ARG A 64 -7.21 -20.20 10.21
N ASN A 65 -7.71 -21.43 10.32
CA ASN A 65 -8.69 -21.82 11.35
C ASN A 65 -8.27 -21.49 12.79
N ALA A 66 -6.97 -21.58 13.08
CA ALA A 66 -6.39 -21.27 14.39
C ALA A 66 -6.20 -19.76 14.65
N ALA A 67 -6.57 -18.89 13.71
CA ALA A 67 -6.36 -17.45 13.88
C ALA A 67 -7.28 -16.87 14.97
N ARG A 68 -6.71 -15.95 15.74
CA ARG A 68 -7.39 -15.16 16.78
C ARG A 68 -8.38 -14.15 16.21
N TRP A 69 -8.26 -13.82 14.93
CA TRP A 69 -9.06 -12.79 14.28
C TRP A 69 -9.98 -13.39 13.23
N GLU A 70 -11.19 -12.86 13.10
CA GLU A 70 -12.17 -13.25 12.08
C GLU A 70 -12.44 -12.08 11.13
N LEU A 71 -12.57 -12.38 9.84
CA LEU A 71 -12.79 -11.38 8.80
C LEU A 71 -14.29 -11.02 8.68
N HIS A 72 -14.63 -9.78 8.97
CA HIS A 72 -16.00 -9.27 8.90
C HIS A 72 -16.14 -8.13 7.88
N TRP A 73 -17.38 -7.96 7.41
CA TRP A 73 -17.80 -6.80 6.66
C TRP A 73 -18.62 -5.90 7.57
N GLU A 74 -18.18 -4.67 7.76
CA GLU A 74 -18.91 -3.66 8.54
C GLU A 74 -19.48 -2.59 7.63
N THR A 75 -20.77 -2.32 7.78
CA THR A 75 -21.49 -1.28 7.03
C THR A 75 -21.21 0.12 7.59
N ILE A 76 -21.09 0.26 8.90
CA ILE A 76 -20.75 1.53 9.55
C ILE A 76 -19.23 1.69 9.55
N GLY A 77 -18.71 2.72 8.87
CA GLY A 77 -17.29 2.86 8.59
C GLY A 77 -16.82 2.12 7.33
N GLY A 78 -17.71 1.37 6.66
CA GLY A 78 -17.59 0.92 5.26
C GLY A 78 -16.39 0.04 4.95
N GLY A 79 -16.07 -0.92 5.81
CA GLY A 79 -14.78 -1.59 5.78
C GLY A 79 -14.81 -3.10 5.89
N LEU A 80 -13.80 -3.71 5.30
CA LEU A 80 -13.34 -5.06 5.62
C LEU A 80 -12.48 -4.98 6.88
N ILE A 81 -12.90 -5.65 7.96
CA ILE A 81 -12.18 -5.64 9.23
C ILE A 81 -11.84 -7.05 9.70
N LEU A 82 -10.78 -7.16 10.48
CA LEU A 82 -10.52 -8.32 11.32
C LEU A 82 -10.97 -7.98 12.73
N ARG A 83 -11.93 -8.73 13.29
CA ARG A 83 -12.37 -8.57 14.67
C ARG A 83 -11.73 -9.66 15.54
N SER A 84 -11.26 -9.29 16.73
CA SER A 84 -10.72 -10.27 17.67
C SER A 84 -11.84 -11.19 18.16
N ARG A 85 -11.56 -12.50 18.19
CA ARG A 85 -12.47 -13.54 18.69
C ARG A 85 -12.40 -13.71 20.22
N GLU A 86 -11.34 -13.17 20.83
CA GLU A 86 -10.98 -13.43 22.24
C GLU A 86 -11.00 -12.16 23.10
N SER A 87 -11.02 -10.97 22.49
CA SER A 87 -10.93 -9.70 23.20
C SER A 87 -11.59 -8.57 22.42
N PHE A 88 -11.73 -7.40 23.02
CA PHE A 88 -12.03 -6.18 22.26
C PHE A 88 -10.87 -5.83 21.33
N GLY A 89 -11.18 -5.35 20.12
CA GLY A 89 -10.20 -4.88 19.14
C GLY A 89 -10.55 -5.25 17.70
N PHE A 90 -10.10 -4.42 16.75
CA PHE A 90 -10.23 -4.69 15.32
C PHE A 90 -9.05 -4.14 14.52
N VAL A 91 -8.86 -4.66 13.30
CA VAL A 91 -7.90 -4.16 12.30
C VAL A 91 -8.66 -3.85 11.02
N ASN A 92 -8.46 -2.65 10.44
CA ASN A 92 -9.08 -2.27 9.18
C ASN A 92 -8.25 -2.79 7.99
N VAL A 93 -8.61 -3.97 7.48
CA VAL A 93 -7.87 -4.71 6.46
C VAL A 93 -7.71 -3.91 5.18
N ALA A 94 -8.76 -3.23 4.74
CA ALA A 94 -8.73 -2.41 3.53
C ALA A 94 -7.78 -1.21 3.68
N ALA A 95 -7.79 -0.55 4.86
CA ALA A 95 -6.90 0.57 5.13
C ALA A 95 -5.42 0.15 5.17
N TYR A 96 -5.10 -1.00 5.78
CA TYR A 96 -3.72 -1.52 5.79
C TYR A 96 -3.25 -1.96 4.41
N PHE A 97 -4.13 -2.53 3.59
CA PHE A 97 -3.81 -2.88 2.20
C PHE A 97 -3.52 -1.62 1.37
N GLU A 98 -4.35 -0.59 1.52
CA GLU A 98 -4.16 0.71 0.87
C GLU A 98 -2.86 1.40 1.30
N ASP A 99 -2.55 1.37 2.60
CA ASP A 99 -1.29 1.92 3.11
C ASP A 99 -0.08 1.13 2.56
N ALA A 100 -0.15 -0.19 2.48
CA ALA A 100 0.89 -1.01 1.86
C ALA A 100 1.11 -0.64 0.39
N MET A 101 0.03 -0.45 -0.38
CA MET A 101 0.12 -0.01 -1.78
C MET A 101 0.75 1.38 -1.90
N MET A 102 0.37 2.31 -1.04
CA MET A 102 0.94 3.65 -1.01
C MET A 102 2.44 3.66 -0.67
N ARG A 103 2.86 2.87 0.31
CA ARG A 103 4.28 2.72 0.70
C ARG A 103 5.11 2.08 -0.41
N MET A 104 4.55 1.11 -1.13
CA MET A 104 5.23 0.43 -2.24
C MET A 104 5.06 1.11 -3.60
N ASN A 105 4.26 2.19 -3.68
CA ASN A 105 3.99 2.88 -4.94
C ASN A 105 5.27 3.33 -5.65
N GLY A 106 5.35 3.13 -6.95
CA GLY A 106 6.54 3.37 -7.77
C GLY A 106 7.58 2.26 -7.74
N ARG A 107 7.47 1.25 -6.85
CA ARG A 107 8.38 0.09 -6.78
C ARG A 107 7.92 -1.07 -7.64
N GLY A 108 8.84 -1.96 -7.98
CA GLY A 108 8.53 -3.31 -8.43
C GLY A 108 7.91 -4.12 -7.29
N VAL A 109 6.79 -4.79 -7.57
CA VAL A 109 6.04 -5.59 -6.61
C VAL A 109 5.57 -6.90 -7.23
N ILE A 110 5.24 -7.83 -6.36
CA ILE A 110 4.60 -9.10 -6.65
C ILE A 110 3.30 -9.14 -5.85
N PHE A 111 2.16 -9.25 -6.54
CA PHE A 111 0.85 -9.49 -5.95
C PHE A 111 0.39 -10.90 -6.27
N GLU A 112 -0.02 -11.64 -5.26
CA GLU A 112 -0.46 -13.03 -5.37
C GLU A 112 -1.79 -13.15 -4.62
N ALA A 113 -2.84 -13.63 -5.28
CA ALA A 113 -4.10 -13.99 -4.63
C ALA A 113 -4.49 -15.41 -5.03
N SER A 114 -4.53 -16.28 -4.03
CA SER A 114 -4.92 -17.69 -4.11
C SER A 114 -6.19 -17.94 -3.27
N GLU A 115 -6.73 -19.16 -3.26
CA GLU A 115 -7.78 -19.56 -2.30
C GLU A 115 -7.34 -19.48 -0.83
N THR A 116 -6.02 -19.44 -0.58
CA THR A 116 -5.41 -19.58 0.76
C THR A 116 -4.49 -18.45 1.17
N SER A 117 -4.29 -17.45 0.30
CA SER A 117 -3.36 -16.34 0.57
C SER A 117 -3.69 -15.13 -0.28
N LEU A 118 -3.54 -13.95 0.30
CA LEU A 118 -3.45 -12.69 -0.44
C LEU A 118 -2.17 -12.01 0.03
N LEU A 119 -1.26 -11.77 -0.89
CA LEU A 119 0.08 -11.27 -0.61
C LEU A 119 0.41 -10.14 -1.59
N LEU A 120 0.89 -9.03 -1.07
CA LEU A 120 1.54 -7.97 -1.84
C LEU A 120 2.91 -7.76 -1.23
N ARG A 121 3.98 -7.88 -2.01
CA ARG A 121 5.35 -7.70 -1.53
C ARG A 121 6.19 -6.94 -2.54
N ALA A 122 7.20 -6.24 -2.07
CA ALA A 122 8.21 -5.68 -2.95
C ALA A 122 8.96 -6.81 -3.66
N ASP A 123 9.24 -6.62 -4.95
CA ASP A 123 10.09 -7.53 -5.71
C ASP A 123 11.52 -7.43 -5.17
N PRO A 124 12.13 -8.54 -4.70
CA PRO A 124 13.52 -8.52 -4.22
C PRO A 124 14.53 -8.15 -5.31
N ALA A 125 14.18 -8.30 -6.59
CA ALA A 125 15.00 -7.89 -7.72
C ALA A 125 14.88 -6.40 -8.07
N ASP A 126 13.92 -5.67 -7.47
CA ASP A 126 13.74 -4.23 -7.74
C ASP A 126 14.86 -3.42 -7.09
N GLU A 127 15.67 -2.78 -7.92
CA GLU A 127 16.68 -1.84 -7.45
C GLU A 127 16.01 -0.59 -6.85
N VAL A 128 16.24 -0.37 -5.56
CA VAL A 128 15.72 0.79 -4.82
C VAL A 128 16.82 1.85 -4.72
N PRO A 129 16.81 2.90 -5.55
CA PRO A 129 17.83 3.95 -5.52
C PRO A 129 17.72 4.84 -4.27
N GLY A 130 16.54 4.94 -3.65
CA GLY A 130 16.31 5.78 -2.48
C GLY A 130 16.09 4.96 -1.22
N ARG A 131 17.11 4.92 -0.35
CA ARG A 131 17.06 4.26 0.95
C ARG A 131 16.87 5.32 2.04
N LEU A 132 15.64 5.45 2.52
CA LEU A 132 15.27 6.50 3.46
C LEU A 132 15.29 5.99 4.91
N TYR A 133 15.50 6.90 5.85
CA TYR A 133 15.55 6.61 7.29
C TYR A 133 14.30 7.15 7.98
N HIS A 134 13.73 6.37 8.90
CA HIS A 134 12.53 6.80 9.64
C HIS A 134 12.85 8.02 10.52
N LYS A 135 12.13 9.14 10.38
CA LYS A 135 12.15 10.24 11.38
C LYS A 135 11.08 9.98 12.45
N ARG A 136 11.07 10.77 13.53
CA ARG A 136 9.93 10.85 14.46
C ARG A 136 8.61 11.00 13.67
N GLY A 137 7.61 10.20 14.03
CA GLY A 137 6.36 10.07 13.28
C GLY A 137 6.45 9.01 12.18
N ASN A 138 5.68 9.19 11.11
CA ASN A 138 5.64 8.30 9.93
C ASN A 138 6.36 8.89 8.70
N GLU A 139 7.10 9.98 8.87
CA GLU A 139 7.91 10.59 7.81
C GLU A 139 9.27 9.90 7.67
N ALA A 140 9.90 10.05 6.50
CA ALA A 140 11.26 9.58 6.26
C ALA A 140 12.21 10.73 5.91
N VAL A 141 13.41 10.72 6.49
CA VAL A 141 14.48 11.68 6.16
C VAL A 141 15.09 11.31 4.82
N ILE A 142 15.28 12.33 3.98
CA ILE A 142 16.08 12.22 2.76
C ILE A 142 17.50 12.68 3.12
N PRO A 143 18.52 11.81 3.03
CA PRO A 143 19.90 12.21 3.35
C PRO A 143 20.36 13.40 2.50
N PRO A 144 21.14 14.34 3.06
CA PRO A 144 21.69 15.44 2.30
C PRO A 144 22.49 14.96 1.08
N GLY A 145 22.20 15.50 -0.10
CA GLY A 145 22.79 15.11 -1.37
C GLY A 145 21.98 14.04 -2.14
N GLU A 146 21.07 13.32 -1.47
CA GLU A 146 20.19 12.34 -2.11
C GLU A 146 18.89 12.94 -2.63
N GLU A 147 18.53 14.18 -2.25
CA GLU A 147 17.28 14.81 -2.68
C GLU A 147 17.19 15.00 -4.19
N LYS A 148 18.33 15.26 -4.84
CA LYS A 148 18.43 15.41 -6.30
C LYS A 148 18.36 14.08 -7.04
N THR A 149 18.85 12.99 -6.44
CA THR A 149 18.91 11.68 -7.10
C THR A 149 17.64 10.87 -6.83
N VAL A 150 17.15 10.86 -5.59
CA VAL A 150 15.95 10.10 -5.16
C VAL A 150 14.67 10.86 -5.52
N CYS A 151 14.57 12.11 -5.06
CA CYS A 151 13.37 12.93 -5.19
C CYS A 151 13.39 13.86 -6.40
N LYS A 152 14.51 13.96 -7.13
CA LYS A 152 14.67 14.86 -8.29
C LYS A 152 14.33 16.32 -7.95
N VAL A 153 14.67 16.78 -6.74
CA VAL A 153 14.45 18.16 -6.31
C VAL A 153 15.16 19.13 -7.26
N GLY A 154 14.47 20.21 -7.65
CA GLY A 154 14.97 21.22 -8.60
C GLY A 154 14.77 20.87 -10.08
N GLY A 155 14.21 19.70 -10.40
CA GLY A 155 13.86 19.31 -11.77
C GLY A 155 12.35 19.36 -12.05
N ALA A 156 11.97 19.29 -13.32
CA ALA A 156 10.57 19.19 -13.76
C ALA A 156 9.89 17.89 -13.26
N ASP A 157 10.68 16.86 -12.99
CA ASP A 157 10.24 15.55 -12.51
C ASP A 157 10.32 15.40 -10.97
N ALA A 158 10.21 16.50 -10.22
CA ALA A 158 10.27 16.43 -8.76
C ALA A 158 9.20 15.48 -8.19
N CYS A 159 9.60 14.66 -7.20
CA CYS A 159 8.71 13.73 -6.52
C CYS A 159 7.64 14.48 -5.73
N LEU A 160 6.38 14.08 -5.84
CA LEU A 160 5.27 14.77 -5.19
C LEU A 160 5.28 14.67 -3.65
N PHE A 161 6.02 13.71 -3.10
CA PHE A 161 6.11 13.45 -1.66
C PHE A 161 7.24 14.19 -0.96
N VAL A 162 8.01 15.02 -1.66
CA VAL A 162 9.09 15.79 -1.02
C VAL A 162 8.50 17.00 -0.29
N ALA A 163 8.90 17.18 0.96
CA ALA A 163 8.63 18.36 1.77
C ALA A 163 9.95 19.00 2.22
N CYS A 164 9.93 20.32 2.39
CA CYS A 164 11.07 21.10 2.90
C CYS A 164 10.69 21.63 4.29
N GLY A 165 11.58 21.45 5.25
CA GLY A 165 11.46 22.01 6.60
C GLY A 165 12.80 22.49 7.12
N ASP A 166 12.83 22.89 8.39
CA ASP A 166 14.01 23.53 9.01
C ASP A 166 15.25 22.62 9.03
N ASP A 167 15.04 21.29 9.07
CA ASP A 167 16.12 20.29 9.07
C ASP A 167 16.45 19.75 7.66
N GLY A 168 15.95 20.36 6.59
CA GLY A 168 16.14 19.91 5.21
C GLY A 168 14.94 19.20 4.60
N PHE A 169 15.17 18.17 3.79
CA PHE A 169 14.12 17.49 3.01
C PHE A 169 13.59 16.22 3.70
N THR A 170 12.28 16.07 3.71
CA THR A 170 11.60 14.86 4.18
C THR A 170 10.71 14.26 3.08
N CYS A 171 10.44 12.97 3.20
CA CYS A 171 9.56 12.21 2.35
C CYS A 171 8.27 11.86 3.10
N LEU A 172 7.15 12.39 2.62
CA LEU A 172 5.82 12.21 3.19
C LEU A 172 5.13 10.91 2.71
N LYS A 173 5.75 10.12 1.82
CA LYS A 173 5.16 8.91 1.23
C LYS A 173 4.71 7.87 2.27
N PHE A 174 5.41 7.82 3.41
CA PHE A 174 5.18 6.81 4.46
C PHE A 174 4.27 7.34 5.58
N GLU A 175 3.90 8.62 5.52
CA GLU A 175 2.99 9.31 6.44
C GLU A 175 1.58 9.24 5.82
N GLY A 176 0.71 8.42 6.43
CA GLY A 176 -0.55 8.01 5.81
C GLY A 176 -1.45 9.18 5.39
N PRO A 177 -1.91 10.02 6.33
CA PRO A 177 -2.70 11.22 6.04
C PRO A 177 -2.10 12.15 4.97
N ALA A 178 -0.82 12.51 5.09
CA ALA A 178 -0.16 13.42 4.16
C ALA A 178 -0.03 12.80 2.77
N ALA A 179 0.37 11.53 2.68
CA ALA A 179 0.48 10.82 1.42
C ALA A 179 -0.87 10.71 0.71
N ARG A 180 -1.96 10.39 1.42
CA ARG A 180 -3.32 10.39 0.86
C ARG A 180 -3.72 11.75 0.32
N SER A 181 -3.46 12.82 1.09
CA SER A 181 -3.77 14.20 0.66
C SER A 181 -3.03 14.56 -0.65
N LEU A 182 -1.74 14.21 -0.75
CA LEU A 182 -0.95 14.47 -1.96
C LEU A 182 -1.39 13.62 -3.16
N LEU A 183 -1.77 12.36 -2.94
CA LEU A 183 -2.34 11.49 -3.98
C LEU A 183 -3.70 11.99 -4.47
N ALA A 184 -4.53 12.54 -3.58
CA ALA A 184 -5.79 13.19 -3.96
C ALA A 184 -5.52 14.40 -4.87
N ARG A 185 -4.62 15.28 -4.46
CA ARG A 185 -4.23 16.44 -5.29
C ARG A 185 -3.63 16.04 -6.64
N LYS A 186 -2.87 14.93 -6.70
CA LYS A 186 -2.38 14.36 -7.96
C LYS A 186 -3.53 13.89 -8.85
N ALA A 187 -4.51 13.17 -8.29
CA ALA A 187 -5.67 12.69 -9.03
C ALA A 187 -6.52 13.85 -9.56
N ASP A 188 -6.69 14.90 -8.76
CA ASP A 188 -7.46 16.10 -9.11
C ASP A 188 -6.70 17.07 -10.04
N GLY A 189 -5.42 16.80 -10.32
CA GLY A 189 -4.58 17.69 -11.14
C GLY A 189 -4.22 19.02 -10.45
N THR A 190 -4.35 19.13 -9.12
CA THR A 190 -4.12 20.37 -8.34
C THR A 190 -2.69 20.50 -7.80
N ILE A 191 -1.78 19.64 -8.25
CA ILE A 191 -0.35 19.68 -7.92
C ILE A 191 0.47 19.50 -9.20
N ARG A 192 1.57 20.27 -9.32
CA ARG A 192 2.47 20.23 -10.49
C ARG A 192 3.42 19.04 -10.45
N ALA A 193 3.91 18.68 -9.27
CA ALA A 193 4.75 17.51 -9.08
C ALA A 193 3.89 16.24 -9.12
N THR A 194 4.09 15.38 -10.11
CA THR A 194 3.27 14.18 -10.33
C THR A 194 4.06 12.88 -10.26
N ARG A 195 5.40 12.93 -10.22
CA ARG A 195 6.27 11.76 -10.11
C ARG A 195 6.17 11.14 -8.72
N ILE A 196 6.18 9.82 -8.68
CA ILE A 196 6.31 9.03 -7.45
C ILE A 196 7.62 8.23 -7.52
N GLY A 197 8.50 8.42 -6.54
CA GLY A 197 9.80 7.76 -6.50
C GLY A 197 9.72 6.30 -6.01
N PRO A 198 10.60 5.40 -6.51
CA PRO A 198 10.68 3.99 -6.10
C PRO A 198 11.40 3.81 -4.73
N CYS A 199 11.28 4.77 -3.81
CA CYS A 199 12.00 4.75 -2.53
C CYS A 199 11.44 3.73 -1.54
N ALA A 200 12.29 3.31 -0.58
CA ALA A 200 11.93 2.43 0.54
C ALA A 200 12.58 2.89 1.85
N ILE A 201 11.98 2.49 2.98
CA ILE A 201 12.59 2.64 4.31
C ILE A 201 13.49 1.44 4.59
N ILE A 202 14.72 1.67 5.04
CA ILE A 202 15.72 0.62 5.32
C ILE A 202 16.05 0.42 6.81
N GLY A 203 15.50 1.23 7.72
CA GLY A 203 15.76 1.10 9.15
C GLY A 203 15.05 2.16 10.00
N ARG A 204 15.22 2.06 11.32
CA ARG A 204 14.91 3.12 12.28
C ARG A 204 16.21 3.89 12.53
N SER A 205 16.22 5.22 12.38
CA SER A 205 17.34 6.05 12.85
C SER A 205 17.31 6.19 14.36
#